data_AF-A0A2S8GGH7-F1
#
_entry.id   AF-A0A2S8GGH7-F1
#
_cell.length_a   1.000
_cell.length_b   1.000
_cell.length_c   1.000
_cell.angle_alpha   90.00
_cell.angle_beta   90.00
_cell.angle_gamma   90.00
#
_symmetry.space_group_name_H-M   'P 1'
#
loop_
_entity.id
_entity.type
_entity.pdbx_description
1 polymer ?
#
loop_
_entity_poly.entity_id
_entity_poly.type
_entity_poly.pdbx_seq_one_letter_code
_entity_poly.pdbx_strand_id
1 'polypeptide(L)'
;MEIAFETSPADSAVYEQLAPPRSRWRLFWEAHLRWFLFAAGPAILPWLVTGQWRMGGGFMLTFAIFWFLLFFLVRSAPQQTPEEEQQRYRLRLTPAGIMCRRQSSSTWITWALIDSVQSHPVGVQLLMKAKRSIWVPTRAFANAEAQTQFTELAQQYLAAALNAPTAEFPASDDPEFLPWTSDLSQSVAYQNQADELAYVFSAGINYGYRPNLYLMTALFLAMLLLAATLQTLGLLTLLSDFFPDHDAADARVMFVIGGLLWFYFAVTSITTIHRWIYRRYLPEPLLSPVRLTIMPQGYVLRSSLATHCDDWNNLALVVENKEFLAFRTSDRGYCCILPKRALPHPPLADKFADDAIGYWEAAQQSNQATPDDDSPDNHTDHPDPISHA
;
A
#
# COMPACT_ATOMS: atom_id res chain seq x y z
N MET A 1 -28.89 -0.94 10.20
CA MET A 1 -29.28 -0.98 8.77
C MET A 1 -28.31 -1.89 8.04
N GLU A 2 -28.77 -2.67 7.07
CA GLU A 2 -27.95 -3.64 6.34
C GLU A 2 -28.22 -3.52 4.85
N ILE A 3 -27.16 -3.63 4.04
CA ILE A 3 -27.19 -3.52 2.59
C ILE A 3 -26.34 -4.64 2.00
N ALA A 4 -26.88 -5.39 1.07
CA ALA A 4 -26.14 -6.36 0.27
C ALA A 4 -26.05 -5.87 -1.17
N PHE A 5 -24.86 -5.92 -1.77
CA PHE A 5 -24.63 -5.51 -3.15
C PHE A 5 -23.43 -6.25 -3.74
N GLU A 6 -23.42 -6.41 -5.05
CA GLU A 6 -22.31 -6.99 -5.80
C GLU A 6 -21.52 -5.85 -6.44
N THR A 7 -20.19 -5.86 -6.45
CA THR A 7 -19.41 -4.82 -7.16
C THR A 7 -19.38 -5.07 -8.66
N SER A 8 -19.39 -3.98 -9.45
CA SER A 8 -19.21 -4.03 -10.90
C SER A 8 -17.95 -3.25 -11.31
N PRO A 9 -17.38 -3.53 -12.49
CA PRO A 9 -16.28 -2.75 -13.07
C PRO A 9 -16.59 -1.25 -13.19
N ALA A 10 -17.87 -0.89 -13.32
CA ALA A 10 -18.29 0.51 -13.35
C ALA A 10 -18.17 1.18 -11.97
N ASP A 11 -18.37 0.44 -10.88
CA ASP A 11 -18.23 0.97 -9.52
C ASP A 11 -16.76 1.15 -9.13
N SER A 12 -15.85 0.29 -9.62
CA SER A 12 -14.41 0.49 -9.45
C SER A 12 -13.94 1.74 -10.21
N ALA A 13 -14.41 1.97 -11.44
CA ALA A 13 -14.12 3.21 -12.16
C ALA A 13 -14.62 4.47 -11.44
N VAL A 14 -15.83 4.43 -10.85
CA VAL A 14 -16.39 5.53 -10.06
C VAL A 14 -15.65 5.70 -8.72
N TYR A 15 -15.28 4.60 -8.06
CA TYR A 15 -14.43 4.60 -6.87
C TYR A 15 -13.09 5.27 -7.14
N GLU A 16 -12.47 4.97 -8.29
CA GLU A 16 -11.21 5.59 -8.70
C GLU A 16 -11.34 7.10 -8.98
N GLN A 17 -12.50 7.54 -9.46
CA GLN A 17 -12.81 8.96 -9.71
C GLN A 17 -13.13 9.74 -8.43
N LEU A 18 -13.77 9.10 -7.44
CA LEU A 18 -14.21 9.70 -6.18
C LEU A 18 -13.22 9.54 -5.02
N ALA A 19 -12.30 8.57 -5.08
CA ALA A 19 -11.09 8.60 -4.26
C ALA A 19 -10.38 9.95 -4.51
N PRO A 20 -9.83 10.62 -3.47
CA PRO A 20 -9.49 12.04 -3.48
C PRO A 20 -9.03 12.56 -4.85
N PRO A 21 -9.77 13.52 -5.45
CA PRO A 21 -9.76 13.75 -6.88
C PRO A 21 -8.53 14.54 -7.26
N ARG A 22 -7.50 13.87 -7.76
CA ARG A 22 -6.41 14.51 -8.49
C ARG A 22 -5.93 13.48 -9.47
N SER A 23 -6.02 13.77 -10.78
CA SER A 23 -5.71 12.77 -11.80
C SER A 23 -4.38 12.13 -11.45
N ARG A 24 -4.43 10.83 -11.06
CA ARG A 24 -3.28 10.12 -10.50
C ARG A 24 -2.09 10.32 -11.41
N TRP A 25 -2.34 10.27 -12.72
CA TRP A 25 -1.38 10.54 -13.77
C TRP A 25 -0.70 11.92 -13.71
N ARG A 26 -1.44 13.02 -13.52
CA ARG A 26 -0.85 14.37 -13.45
C ARG A 26 -0.06 14.56 -12.16
N LEU A 27 -0.61 14.19 -11.00
CA LEU A 27 0.14 14.25 -9.74
C LEU A 27 1.35 13.35 -9.73
N PHE A 28 1.23 12.17 -10.35
CA PHE A 28 2.29 11.21 -10.47
C PHE A 28 3.41 11.77 -11.35
N TRP A 29 3.09 12.34 -12.51
CA TRP A 29 4.07 13.05 -13.35
C TRP A 29 4.65 14.28 -12.67
N GLU A 30 3.84 15.09 -12.00
CA GLU A 30 4.31 16.25 -11.23
C GLU A 30 5.25 15.83 -10.10
N ALA A 31 4.95 14.73 -9.39
CA ALA A 31 5.81 14.20 -8.34
C ALA A 31 7.12 13.64 -8.90
N HIS A 32 7.07 12.87 -9.99
CA HIS A 32 8.28 12.34 -10.65
C HIS A 32 9.15 13.46 -11.21
N LEU A 33 8.54 14.48 -11.82
CA LEU A 33 9.25 15.64 -12.31
C LEU A 33 9.91 16.43 -11.18
N ARG A 34 9.22 16.65 -10.05
CA ARG A 34 9.80 17.31 -8.86
C ARG A 34 11.00 16.54 -8.33
N TRP A 35 10.90 15.22 -8.22
CA TRP A 35 12.01 14.38 -7.76
C TRP A 35 13.18 14.37 -8.73
N PHE A 36 12.89 14.30 -10.04
CA PHE A 36 13.92 14.43 -11.07
C PHE A 36 14.63 15.78 -10.99
N LEU A 37 13.89 16.89 -10.87
CA LEU A 37 14.48 18.22 -10.74
C LEU A 37 15.29 18.38 -9.45
N PHE A 38 14.85 17.79 -8.34
CA PHE A 38 15.62 17.75 -7.10
C PHE A 38 16.95 16.99 -7.29
N ALA A 39 16.91 15.85 -7.99
CA ALA A 39 18.09 15.03 -8.22
C ALA A 39 19.04 15.60 -9.29
N ALA A 40 18.53 16.10 -10.41
CA ALA A 40 19.33 16.53 -11.55
C ALA A 40 19.65 18.04 -11.52
N GLY A 41 18.76 18.87 -10.95
CA GLY A 41 18.86 20.33 -11.01
C GLY A 41 20.19 20.86 -10.47
N PRO A 42 20.52 20.62 -9.19
CA PRO A 42 21.78 21.09 -8.62
C PRO A 42 23.01 20.50 -9.33
N ALA A 43 22.94 19.25 -9.81
CA ALA A 43 24.03 18.64 -10.58
C ALA A 43 24.33 19.34 -11.93
N ILE A 44 23.32 19.96 -12.55
CA ILE A 44 23.44 20.58 -13.87
C ILE A 44 23.63 22.10 -13.78
N LEU A 45 23.13 22.72 -12.71
CA LEU A 45 23.11 24.18 -12.53
C LEU A 45 24.49 24.85 -12.71
N PRO A 46 25.62 24.32 -12.19
CA PRO A 46 26.94 24.91 -12.42
C PRO A 46 27.33 24.99 -13.90
N TRP A 47 26.94 24.01 -14.72
CA TRP A 47 27.22 24.00 -16.16
C TRP A 47 26.43 25.09 -16.89
N LEU A 48 25.20 25.35 -16.46
CA LEU A 48 24.35 26.39 -17.03
C LEU A 48 24.87 27.78 -16.64
N VAL A 49 25.23 27.98 -15.38
CA VAL A 49 25.76 29.25 -14.85
C VAL A 49 27.08 29.62 -15.53
N THR A 50 27.95 28.65 -15.82
CA THR A 50 29.24 28.87 -16.50
C THR A 50 29.13 28.92 -18.04
N GLY A 51 27.91 28.91 -18.60
CA GLY A 51 27.68 28.98 -20.05
C GLY A 51 28.07 27.71 -20.83
N GLN A 52 28.35 26.60 -20.15
CA GLN A 52 28.73 25.32 -20.73
C GLN A 52 27.50 24.48 -21.12
N TRP A 53 26.61 25.07 -21.92
CA TRP A 53 25.29 24.52 -22.25
C TRP A 53 25.33 23.12 -22.89
N ARG A 54 26.36 22.83 -23.69
CA ARG A 54 26.54 21.51 -24.34
C ARG A 54 26.77 20.40 -23.30
N MET A 55 27.62 20.66 -22.31
CA MET A 55 27.91 19.72 -21.23
C MET A 55 26.70 19.56 -20.32
N GLY A 56 26.09 20.68 -19.91
CA GLY A 56 24.85 20.65 -19.11
C GLY A 56 23.72 19.89 -19.80
N GLY A 57 23.52 20.10 -21.11
CA GLY A 57 22.54 19.38 -21.92
C GLY A 57 22.82 17.89 -22.02
N GLY A 58 24.09 17.49 -22.18
CA GLY A 58 24.50 16.08 -22.17
C GLY A 58 24.22 15.38 -20.85
N PHE A 59 24.53 16.03 -19.72
CA PHE A 59 24.20 15.51 -18.38
C PHE A 59 22.68 15.42 -18.16
N MET A 60 21.94 16.46 -18.53
CA MET A 60 20.48 16.47 -18.44
C MET A 60 19.86 15.29 -19.20
N LEU A 61 20.31 15.06 -20.43
CA LEU A 61 19.83 13.94 -21.24
C LEU A 61 20.19 12.59 -20.61
N THR A 62 21.42 12.43 -20.13
CA THR A 62 21.88 11.19 -19.48
C THR A 62 21.08 10.88 -18.22
N PHE A 63 20.89 11.88 -17.35
CA PHE A 63 20.08 11.75 -16.15
C PHE A 63 18.61 11.49 -16.47
N ALA A 64 18.05 12.11 -17.51
CA ALA A 64 16.68 11.87 -17.95
C ALA A 64 16.50 10.44 -18.48
N ILE A 65 17.44 9.91 -19.27
CA ILE A 65 17.43 8.52 -19.75
C ILE A 65 17.49 7.57 -18.55
N PHE A 66 18.42 7.78 -17.62
CA PHE A 66 18.52 6.95 -16.41
C PHE A 66 17.24 6.99 -15.58
N TRP A 67 16.68 8.18 -15.36
CA TRP A 67 15.43 8.36 -14.64
C TRP A 67 14.26 7.63 -15.30
N PHE A 68 14.18 7.70 -16.63
CA PHE A 68 13.16 7.00 -17.41
C PHE A 68 13.35 5.48 -17.37
N LEU A 69 14.58 4.97 -17.42
CA LEU A 69 14.86 3.54 -17.26
C LEU A 69 14.45 3.03 -15.88
N LEU A 70 14.79 3.77 -14.81
CA LEU A 70 14.40 3.44 -13.45
C LEU A 70 12.87 3.43 -13.31
N PHE A 71 12.21 4.42 -13.91
CA PHE A 71 10.76 4.49 -13.97
C PHE A 71 10.12 3.26 -14.64
N PHE A 72 10.64 2.85 -15.79
CA PHE A 72 10.15 1.65 -16.47
C PHE A 72 10.37 0.40 -15.62
N LEU A 73 11.57 0.20 -15.07
CA LEU A 73 11.87 -0.94 -14.19
C LEU A 73 10.90 -1.06 -13.00
N VAL A 74 10.56 0.05 -12.35
CA VAL A 74 9.61 0.06 -11.22
C VAL A 74 8.18 -0.28 -11.68
N ARG A 75 7.79 0.12 -12.90
CA ARG A 75 6.45 -0.12 -13.44
C ARG A 75 6.28 -1.50 -14.07
N SER A 76 7.33 -2.10 -14.61
CA SER A 76 7.32 -3.40 -15.29
C SER A 76 7.02 -4.59 -14.36
N ALA A 77 7.06 -4.41 -13.04
CA ALA A 77 6.68 -5.47 -12.11
C ALA A 77 5.22 -5.87 -12.39
N PRO A 78 4.94 -7.14 -12.76
CA PRO A 78 3.61 -7.57 -13.18
C PRO A 78 2.59 -7.23 -12.10
N GLN A 79 1.56 -6.49 -12.50
CA GLN A 79 0.35 -6.37 -11.71
C GLN A 79 -0.39 -7.68 -11.96
N GLN A 80 -0.40 -8.58 -10.99
CA GLN A 80 -1.56 -9.45 -10.84
C GLN A 80 -2.70 -8.49 -10.50
N THR A 81 -3.32 -7.92 -11.52
CA THR A 81 -4.67 -7.43 -11.40
C THR A 81 -5.46 -8.66 -10.98
N PRO A 82 -6.02 -8.72 -9.77
CA PRO A 82 -7.06 -9.71 -9.53
C PRO A 82 -8.04 -9.52 -10.67
N GLU A 83 -8.40 -10.59 -11.39
CA GLU A 83 -9.60 -10.52 -12.22
C GLU A 83 -10.67 -9.91 -11.32
N GLU A 84 -11.31 -8.83 -11.78
CA GLU A 84 -12.37 -8.15 -11.02
C GLU A 84 -13.54 -9.13 -10.91
N GLU A 85 -13.40 -10.14 -10.06
CA GLU A 85 -14.49 -11.01 -9.68
C GLU A 85 -15.57 -10.12 -9.08
N GLN A 86 -16.78 -10.29 -9.56
CA GLN A 86 -17.96 -9.67 -9.00
C GLN A 86 -18.12 -10.17 -7.56
N GLN A 87 -17.52 -9.44 -6.61
CA GLN A 87 -17.58 -9.81 -5.21
C GLN A 87 -18.90 -9.31 -4.62
N ARG A 88 -19.60 -10.21 -3.93
CA ARG A 88 -20.79 -9.87 -3.14
C ARG A 88 -20.36 -9.33 -1.78
N TYR A 89 -20.80 -8.12 -1.48
CA TYR A 89 -20.60 -7.41 -0.24
C TYR A 89 -21.89 -7.37 0.56
N ARG A 90 -21.76 -7.55 1.87
CA ARG A 90 -22.79 -7.27 2.86
C ARG A 90 -22.24 -6.25 3.85
N LEU A 91 -22.81 -5.05 3.85
CA LEU A 91 -22.45 -3.96 4.73
C LEU A 91 -23.54 -3.75 5.78
N ARG A 92 -23.17 -3.75 7.06
CA ARG A 92 -24.10 -3.51 8.17
C ARG A 92 -23.60 -2.36 9.02
N LEU A 93 -24.46 -1.36 9.22
CA LEU A 93 -24.24 -0.25 10.15
C LEU A 93 -24.83 -0.60 11.51
N THR A 94 -24.00 -0.48 12.55
CA THR A 94 -24.36 -0.62 13.95
C THR A 94 -23.92 0.61 14.74
N PRO A 95 -24.48 0.88 15.94
CA PRO A 95 -24.00 1.97 16.78
C PRO A 95 -22.52 1.84 17.17
N ALA A 96 -21.99 0.61 17.27
CA ALA A 96 -20.60 0.33 17.64
C ALA A 96 -19.62 0.49 16.46
N GLY A 97 -20.08 0.25 15.23
CA GLY A 97 -19.22 0.30 14.06
C GLY A 97 -19.88 -0.20 12.78
N ILE A 98 -19.05 -0.46 11.78
CA ILE A 98 -19.40 -0.93 10.45
C ILE A 98 -18.88 -2.36 10.31
N MET A 99 -19.76 -3.27 9.90
CA MET A 99 -19.38 -4.63 9.49
C MET A 99 -19.43 -4.73 7.97
N CYS A 100 -18.40 -5.31 7.38
CA CYS A 100 -18.27 -5.56 5.96
C CYS A 100 -17.92 -7.03 5.74
N ARG A 101 -18.83 -7.81 5.19
CA ARG A 101 -18.65 -9.23 4.91
C ARG A 101 -18.61 -9.47 3.41
N ARG A 102 -17.64 -10.26 2.98
CA ARG A 102 -17.52 -10.88 1.66
C ARG A 102 -17.66 -12.40 1.82
N GLN A 103 -17.58 -13.13 0.72
CA GLN A 103 -17.68 -14.59 0.74
C GLN A 103 -16.60 -15.25 1.63
N SER A 104 -15.36 -14.77 1.51
CA SER A 104 -14.19 -15.32 2.20
C SER A 104 -13.56 -14.37 3.23
N SER A 105 -14.14 -13.18 3.46
CA SER A 105 -13.57 -12.19 4.36
C SER A 105 -14.64 -11.46 5.17
N SER A 106 -14.28 -11.04 6.38
CA SER A 106 -15.12 -10.22 7.25
C SER A 106 -14.28 -9.16 7.93
N THR A 107 -14.74 -7.91 7.88
CA THR A 107 -14.04 -6.76 8.44
C THR A 107 -14.99 -5.95 9.30
N TRP A 108 -14.62 -5.75 10.57
CA TRP A 108 -15.30 -4.86 11.49
C TRP A 108 -14.47 -3.61 11.71
N ILE A 109 -15.10 -2.43 11.66
CA ILE A 109 -14.44 -1.13 11.75
C ILE A 109 -15.22 -0.26 12.72
N THR A 110 -14.57 0.26 13.75
CA THR A 110 -15.16 1.25 14.66
C THR A 110 -15.41 2.58 13.94
N TRP A 111 -16.41 3.33 14.39
CA TRP A 111 -16.64 4.70 13.91
C TRP A 111 -15.46 5.63 14.16
N ALA A 112 -14.59 5.32 15.14
CA ALA A 112 -13.37 6.08 15.42
C ALA A 112 -12.34 6.08 14.26
N LEU A 113 -12.42 5.10 13.34
CA LEU A 113 -11.60 5.06 12.12
C LEU A 113 -12.20 5.82 10.94
N ILE A 114 -13.47 6.20 11.03
CA ILE A 114 -14.17 6.97 10.00
C ILE A 114 -13.92 8.46 10.23
N ASP A 115 -13.60 9.16 9.16
CA ASP A 115 -13.31 10.59 9.13
C ASP A 115 -14.56 11.38 8.68
N SER A 116 -15.21 10.94 7.59
CA SER A 116 -16.44 11.56 7.11
C SER A 116 -17.32 10.59 6.33
N VAL A 117 -18.62 10.92 6.25
CA VAL A 117 -19.60 10.24 5.40
C VAL A 117 -20.13 11.25 4.39
N GLN A 118 -19.91 10.97 3.10
CA GLN A 118 -20.25 11.87 1.99
C GLN A 118 -21.25 11.19 1.07
N SER A 119 -22.34 11.88 0.75
CA SER A 119 -23.31 11.44 -0.24
C SER A 119 -22.99 12.09 -1.58
N HIS A 120 -22.96 11.28 -2.63
CA HIS A 120 -22.74 11.68 -4.01
C HIS A 120 -23.94 11.24 -4.86
N PRO A 121 -24.18 11.85 -6.04
CA PRO A 121 -25.25 11.42 -6.94
C PRO A 121 -25.16 9.94 -7.36
N VAL A 122 -23.94 9.40 -7.37
CA VAL A 122 -23.64 8.03 -7.83
C VAL A 122 -23.44 7.02 -6.68
N GLY A 123 -23.52 7.46 -5.41
CA GLY A 123 -23.47 6.57 -4.25
C GLY A 123 -23.02 7.27 -2.95
N VAL A 124 -22.69 6.49 -1.94
CA VAL A 124 -22.27 6.97 -0.62
C VAL A 124 -20.83 6.52 -0.34
N GLN A 125 -20.01 7.45 0.14
CA GLN A 125 -18.61 7.24 0.47
C GLN A 125 -18.39 7.39 1.98
N LEU A 126 -17.86 6.36 2.63
CA LEU A 126 -17.36 6.43 4.00
C LEU A 126 -15.84 6.57 3.93
N LEU A 127 -15.33 7.77 4.23
CA LEU A 127 -13.90 8.07 4.21
C LEU A 127 -13.28 7.71 5.55
N MET A 128 -12.20 6.94 5.52
CA MET A 128 -11.42 6.56 6.70
C MET A 128 -10.26 7.53 6.94
N LYS A 129 -9.81 7.66 8.20
CA LYS A 129 -8.67 8.52 8.59
C LYS A 129 -7.36 8.20 7.85
N ALA A 130 -7.19 6.97 7.38
CA ALA A 130 -6.05 6.55 6.55
C ALA A 130 -6.23 6.85 5.04
N LYS A 131 -7.21 7.69 4.67
CA LYS A 131 -7.58 8.03 3.28
C LYS A 131 -7.98 6.85 2.40
N ARG A 132 -8.35 5.73 3.03
CA ARG A 132 -9.10 4.65 2.38
C ARG A 132 -10.59 5.01 2.42
N SER A 133 -11.37 4.48 1.49
CA SER A 133 -12.82 4.67 1.50
C SER A 133 -13.56 3.36 1.28
N ILE A 134 -14.72 3.25 1.94
CA ILE A 134 -15.75 2.25 1.63
C ILE A 134 -16.76 2.93 0.72
N TRP A 135 -17.09 2.30 -0.40
CA TRP A 135 -18.03 2.82 -1.39
C TRP A 135 -19.26 1.95 -1.48
N VAL A 136 -20.42 2.59 -1.47
CA VAL A 136 -21.73 1.95 -1.63
C VAL A 136 -22.43 2.63 -2.81
N PRO A 137 -22.55 1.96 -3.98
CA PRO A 137 -23.12 2.58 -5.17
C PRO A 137 -24.62 2.82 -5.02
N THR A 138 -25.18 3.81 -5.72
CA THR A 138 -26.63 4.13 -5.65
C THR A 138 -27.52 2.90 -5.93
N ARG A 139 -27.09 2.00 -6.83
CA ARG A 139 -27.80 0.76 -7.16
C ARG A 139 -27.89 -0.26 -6.02
N ALA A 140 -27.09 -0.11 -4.96
CA ALA A 140 -27.18 -0.93 -3.77
C ALA A 140 -28.38 -0.57 -2.89
N PHE A 141 -28.97 0.62 -3.09
CA PHE A 141 -30.13 1.09 -2.36
C PHE A 141 -31.42 0.80 -3.14
N ALA A 142 -32.48 0.42 -2.45
CA ALA A 142 -33.78 0.18 -3.07
C ALA A 142 -34.35 1.44 -3.74
N ASN A 143 -34.06 2.61 -3.17
CA ASN A 143 -34.49 3.92 -3.66
C ASN A 143 -33.63 5.04 -3.06
N ALA A 144 -33.85 6.27 -3.53
CA ALA A 144 -33.15 7.47 -3.02
C ALA A 144 -33.43 7.73 -1.53
N GLU A 145 -34.62 7.38 -1.03
CA GLU A 145 -34.96 7.54 0.38
C GLU A 145 -34.10 6.62 1.27
N ALA A 146 -33.90 5.37 0.88
CA ALA A 146 -33.04 4.42 1.56
C ALA A 146 -31.57 4.89 1.56
N GLN A 147 -31.10 5.50 0.46
CA GLN A 147 -29.77 6.11 0.41
C GLN A 147 -29.64 7.28 1.41
N THR A 148 -30.65 8.14 1.49
CA THR A 148 -30.69 9.25 2.45
C THR A 148 -30.72 8.73 3.88
N GLN A 149 -31.59 7.77 4.20
CA GLN A 149 -31.67 7.14 5.53
C GLN A 149 -30.35 6.48 5.94
N PHE A 150 -29.69 5.79 5.01
CA PHE A 150 -28.36 5.22 5.28
C PHE A 150 -27.33 6.29 5.60
N THR A 151 -27.32 7.37 4.82
CA THR A 151 -26.38 8.48 4.99
C THR A 151 -26.59 9.18 6.34
N GLU A 152 -27.85 9.52 6.65
CA GLU A 152 -28.23 10.16 7.91
C GLU A 152 -27.89 9.28 9.11
N LEU A 153 -28.19 7.98 9.04
CA LEU A 153 -27.86 7.02 10.10
C LEU A 153 -26.35 6.90 10.32
N ALA A 154 -25.57 6.83 9.23
CA ALA A 154 -24.10 6.77 9.32
C ALA A 154 -23.53 8.06 9.91
N GLN A 155 -24.05 9.22 9.52
CA GLN A 155 -23.66 10.52 10.09
C GLN A 155 -24.04 10.63 11.56
N GLN A 156 -25.22 10.14 11.94
CA GLN A 156 -25.67 10.10 13.34
C GLN A 156 -24.75 9.23 14.19
N TYR A 157 -24.41 8.02 13.73
CA TYR A 157 -23.49 7.14 14.46
C TYR A 157 -22.07 7.70 14.53
N LEU A 158 -21.58 8.31 13.46
CA LEU A 158 -20.29 8.99 13.48
C LEU A 158 -20.27 10.13 14.51
N ALA A 159 -21.31 10.97 14.52
CA ALA A 159 -21.43 12.08 15.47
C ALA A 159 -21.57 11.59 16.93
N ALA A 160 -22.30 10.49 17.16
CA ALA A 160 -22.44 9.88 18.49
C ALA A 160 -21.11 9.28 18.97
N ALA A 161 -20.34 8.66 18.08
CA ALA A 161 -19.08 8.01 18.40
C ALA A 161 -17.95 8.99 18.77
N LEU A 162 -18.01 10.25 18.33
CA LEU A 162 -17.04 11.29 18.72
C LEU A 162 -17.00 11.52 20.24
N ASN A 163 -18.11 11.24 20.94
CA ASN A 163 -18.28 11.51 22.36
C ASN A 163 -18.34 10.23 23.22
N ALA A 164 -18.26 9.05 22.59
CA ALA A 164 -18.36 7.77 23.27
C ALA A 164 -16.97 7.12 23.43
N PRO A 165 -16.71 6.40 24.53
CA PRO A 165 -15.55 5.51 24.58
C PRO A 165 -15.65 4.51 23.43
N THR A 166 -14.50 4.16 22.85
CA THR A 166 -14.43 3.18 21.76
C THR A 166 -15.14 1.90 22.20
N ALA A 167 -16.21 1.52 21.50
CA ALA A 167 -17.04 0.38 21.88
C ALA A 167 -16.19 -0.89 21.99
N GLU A 168 -16.50 -1.72 22.99
CA GLU A 168 -15.86 -3.03 23.14
C GLU A 168 -16.07 -3.87 21.87
N PHE A 169 -15.01 -4.60 21.55
CA PHE A 169 -14.86 -5.44 20.38
C PHE A 169 -15.97 -6.52 20.32
N PRO A 170 -16.58 -6.83 19.15
CA PRO A 170 -17.53 -7.92 19.04
C PRO A 170 -16.85 -9.24 19.42
N ALA A 171 -17.46 -10.02 20.30
CA ALA A 171 -16.89 -11.27 20.79
C ALA A 171 -16.62 -12.26 19.62
N SER A 172 -15.67 -13.19 19.80
CA SER A 172 -15.23 -14.11 18.74
C SER A 172 -16.32 -15.07 18.25
N ASP A 173 -17.38 -15.22 19.02
CA ASP A 173 -18.59 -15.99 18.72
C ASP A 173 -19.68 -15.16 18.02
N ASP A 174 -19.40 -13.91 17.64
CA ASP A 174 -20.32 -13.11 16.85
C ASP A 174 -20.62 -13.82 15.51
N PRO A 175 -21.90 -14.07 15.17
CA PRO A 175 -22.31 -14.79 13.95
C PRO A 175 -21.85 -14.12 12.64
N GLU A 176 -21.34 -12.89 12.72
CA GLU A 176 -20.79 -12.15 11.60
C GLU A 176 -19.31 -12.46 11.30
N PHE A 177 -18.61 -13.19 12.19
CA PHE A 177 -17.30 -13.74 11.89
C PHE A 177 -17.39 -15.04 11.07
N LEU A 178 -16.29 -15.38 10.39
CA LEU A 178 -16.26 -16.62 9.62
C LEU A 178 -16.34 -17.82 10.57
N PRO A 179 -17.11 -18.88 10.22
CA PRO A 179 -17.38 -19.98 11.14
C PRO A 179 -16.12 -20.66 11.71
N TRP A 180 -15.02 -20.67 10.96
CA TRP A 180 -13.74 -21.26 11.37
C TRP A 180 -13.02 -20.47 12.48
N THR A 181 -13.50 -19.27 12.84
CA THR A 181 -12.87 -18.41 13.86
C THR A 181 -13.26 -18.73 15.30
N SER A 182 -14.06 -19.77 15.53
CA SER A 182 -14.50 -20.20 16.88
C SER A 182 -13.37 -20.74 17.75
N ASP A 183 -12.33 -21.34 17.16
CA ASP A 183 -11.29 -22.13 17.87
C ASP A 183 -9.88 -21.52 17.76
N LEU A 184 -9.77 -20.22 18.03
CA LEU A 184 -8.51 -19.46 17.91
C LEU A 184 -7.49 -19.89 18.98
N SER A 185 -6.46 -20.63 18.57
CA SER A 185 -5.50 -21.26 19.49
C SER A 185 -4.16 -20.51 19.62
N GLN A 186 -3.66 -19.92 18.53
CA GLN A 186 -2.36 -19.22 18.53
C GLN A 186 -2.53 -17.76 18.15
N SER A 187 -2.15 -16.85 19.06
CA SER A 187 -2.20 -15.43 18.77
C SER A 187 -0.93 -14.72 19.24
N VAL A 188 -0.47 -13.77 18.43
CA VAL A 188 0.69 -12.93 18.71
C VAL A 188 0.19 -11.50 18.90
N ALA A 189 0.35 -10.97 20.11
CA ALA A 189 0.11 -9.57 20.39
C ALA A 189 1.37 -8.76 20.10
N TYR A 190 1.24 -7.66 19.37
CA TYR A 190 2.36 -6.81 19.00
C TYR A 190 1.92 -5.37 18.79
N GLN A 191 2.89 -4.47 18.73
CA GLN A 191 2.67 -3.08 18.38
C GLN A 191 3.79 -2.64 17.44
N ASN A 192 3.41 -2.13 16.27
CA ASN A 192 4.40 -1.59 15.36
C ASN A 192 4.91 -0.23 15.85
N GLN A 193 6.18 0.04 15.60
CA GLN A 193 6.73 1.38 15.69
C GLN A 193 6.42 2.16 14.42
N ALA A 194 6.30 3.48 14.54
CA ALA A 194 6.10 4.38 13.39
C ALA A 194 7.17 4.20 12.31
N ASP A 195 8.41 3.92 12.71
CA ASP A 195 9.51 3.71 11.77
C ASP A 195 9.42 2.35 11.03
N GLU A 196 8.82 1.32 11.64
CA GLU A 196 8.62 0.01 11.01
C GLU A 196 7.57 0.10 9.91
N LEU A 197 6.41 0.69 10.22
CA LEU A 197 5.34 0.89 9.23
C LEU A 197 5.80 1.85 8.13
N ALA A 198 6.52 2.92 8.48
CA ALA A 198 7.04 3.85 7.48
C ALA A 198 8.06 3.20 6.54
N TYR A 199 8.90 2.29 7.04
CA TYR A 199 9.82 1.53 6.19
C TYR A 199 9.04 0.71 5.16
N VAL A 200 8.09 -0.12 5.61
CA VAL A 200 7.30 -0.99 4.73
C VAL A 200 6.45 -0.19 3.75
N PHE A 201 5.81 0.91 4.18
CA PHE A 201 5.02 1.76 3.29
C PHE A 201 5.87 2.55 2.28
N SER A 202 7.13 2.87 2.61
CA SER A 202 8.01 3.63 1.72
C SER A 202 8.66 2.81 0.62
N ALA A 203 9.04 1.56 0.92
CA ALA A 203 9.92 0.76 0.06
C ALA A 203 9.51 -0.71 -0.05
N GLY A 204 8.41 -1.11 0.59
CA GLY A 204 8.04 -2.52 0.73
C GLY A 204 9.00 -3.28 1.63
N ILE A 205 8.88 -4.61 1.61
CA ILE A 205 9.77 -5.52 2.33
C ILE A 205 10.90 -5.94 1.40
N ASN A 206 12.13 -5.55 1.77
CA ASN A 206 13.35 -5.95 1.07
C ASN A 206 14.10 -7.02 1.88
N TYR A 207 14.97 -7.77 1.20
CA TYR A 207 15.87 -8.73 1.85
C TYR A 207 16.77 -8.02 2.87
N GLY A 208 16.87 -8.59 4.08
CA GLY A 208 17.75 -8.10 5.14
C GLY A 208 17.06 -7.29 6.24
N TYR A 209 17.89 -6.56 7.01
CA TYR A 209 17.45 -5.67 8.08
C TYR A 209 17.08 -4.29 7.52
N ARG A 210 16.17 -3.58 8.17
CA ARG A 210 15.84 -2.21 7.77
C ARG A 210 17.06 -1.32 8.02
N PRO A 211 17.47 -0.48 7.06
CA PRO A 211 18.55 0.46 7.31
C PRO A 211 18.14 1.47 8.39
N ASN A 212 19.10 1.89 9.23
CA ASN A 212 18.84 2.89 10.25
C ASN A 212 18.52 4.25 9.59
N LEU A 213 17.31 4.77 9.86
CA LEU A 213 16.80 5.99 9.24
C LEU A 213 17.73 7.19 9.48
N TYR A 214 18.22 7.36 10.71
CA TYR A 214 19.06 8.48 11.10
C TYR A 214 20.45 8.40 10.49
N LEU A 215 21.05 7.20 10.50
CA LEU A 215 22.37 6.98 9.90
C LEU A 215 22.32 7.21 8.38
N MET A 216 21.31 6.70 7.69
CA MET A 216 21.14 6.94 6.25
C MET A 216 20.89 8.42 5.95
N THR A 217 20.10 9.11 6.77
CA THR A 217 19.88 10.55 6.63
C THR A 217 21.20 11.32 6.77
N ALA A 218 22.00 11.00 7.79
CA ALA A 218 23.30 11.64 8.01
C ALA A 218 24.28 11.36 6.87
N LEU A 219 24.35 10.10 6.40
CA LEU A 219 25.20 9.70 5.28
C LEU A 219 24.82 10.44 3.99
N PHE A 220 23.54 10.45 3.63
CA PHE A 220 23.07 11.13 2.42
C PHE A 220 23.29 12.64 2.50
N LEU A 221 23.04 13.26 3.65
CA LEU A 221 23.31 14.68 3.84
C LEU A 221 24.80 14.99 3.70
N ALA A 222 25.68 14.21 4.34
CA ALA A 222 27.13 14.38 4.24
C ALA A 222 27.62 14.25 2.79
N MET A 223 27.11 13.27 2.04
CA MET A 223 27.50 13.06 0.64
C MET A 223 26.95 14.14 -0.29
N LEU A 224 25.72 14.62 -0.07
CA LEU A 224 25.17 15.75 -0.81
C LEU A 224 25.91 17.05 -0.52
N LEU A 225 26.33 17.27 0.73
CA LEU A 225 27.18 18.41 1.10
C LEU A 225 28.55 18.32 0.42
N LEU A 226 29.20 17.14 0.43
CA LEU A 226 30.46 16.93 -0.28
C LEU A 226 30.32 17.22 -1.78
N ALA A 227 29.24 16.72 -2.40
CA ALA A 227 28.94 16.97 -3.80
C ALA A 227 28.74 18.48 -4.09
N ALA A 228 28.00 19.19 -3.23
CA ALA A 228 27.82 20.63 -3.34
C ALA A 228 29.12 21.42 -3.14
N THR A 229 29.99 20.98 -2.23
CA THR A 229 31.32 21.57 -2.03
C THR A 229 32.18 21.41 -3.27
N LEU A 230 32.23 20.21 -3.88
CA LEU A 230 32.98 19.98 -5.13
C LEU A 230 32.47 20.87 -6.26
N GLN A 231 31.15 20.96 -6.42
CA GLN A 231 30.56 21.84 -7.43
C GLN A 231 30.85 23.32 -7.15
N THR A 232 30.83 23.74 -5.89
CA THR A 232 31.11 25.14 -5.53
C THR A 232 32.59 25.48 -5.72
N LEU A 233 33.49 24.56 -5.37
CA LEU A 233 34.93 24.71 -5.62
C LEU A 233 35.20 24.82 -7.12
N GLY A 234 34.66 23.93 -7.95
CA GLY A 234 34.80 24.02 -9.41
C GLY A 234 34.25 25.33 -9.98
N LEU A 235 33.16 25.86 -9.39
CA LEU A 235 32.57 27.12 -9.80
C LEU A 235 33.48 28.30 -9.45
N LEU A 236 34.04 28.31 -8.24
CA LEU A 236 34.99 29.32 -7.79
C LEU A 236 36.28 29.29 -8.63
N THR A 237 36.80 28.11 -8.96
CA THR A 237 37.99 27.96 -9.83
C THR A 237 37.74 28.53 -11.23
N LEU A 238 36.53 28.42 -11.78
CA LEU A 238 36.21 28.95 -13.11
C LEU A 238 35.84 30.44 -13.13
N LEU A 239 35.25 30.95 -12.05
CA LEU A 239 34.73 32.32 -11.98
C LEU A 239 35.70 33.31 -11.37
N SER A 240 36.81 32.86 -10.77
CA SER A 240 37.64 33.76 -9.98
C SER A 240 39.13 33.51 -10.11
N ASP A 241 39.90 34.60 -10.05
CA ASP A 241 41.37 34.60 -9.99
C ASP A 241 41.93 34.04 -8.66
N PHE A 242 41.10 33.43 -7.80
CA PHE A 242 41.51 32.91 -6.48
C PHE A 242 42.48 31.72 -6.57
N PHE A 243 42.47 30.98 -7.68
CA PHE A 243 43.37 29.85 -7.93
C PHE A 243 44.07 30.02 -9.29
N PRO A 244 45.06 30.90 -9.38
CA PRO A 244 45.72 31.23 -10.65
C PRO A 244 46.50 30.06 -11.27
N ASP A 245 46.82 29.03 -10.48
CA ASP A 245 47.57 27.84 -10.92
C ASP A 245 46.67 26.64 -11.26
N HIS A 246 45.34 26.79 -11.26
CA HIS A 246 44.41 25.66 -11.50
C HIS A 246 43.73 25.78 -12.86
N ASP A 247 43.85 24.73 -13.67
CA ASP A 247 43.34 24.72 -15.04
C ASP A 247 41.82 24.55 -15.08
N ALA A 248 41.19 25.09 -16.13
CA ALA A 248 39.76 24.89 -16.42
C ALA A 248 39.38 23.39 -16.55
N ALA A 249 40.35 22.50 -16.74
CA ALA A 249 40.17 21.05 -16.73
C ALA A 249 39.83 20.52 -15.33
N ASP A 250 40.49 21.00 -14.28
CA ASP A 250 40.28 20.55 -12.90
C ASP A 250 38.88 20.92 -12.41
N ALA A 251 38.45 22.14 -12.72
CA ALA A 251 37.10 22.60 -12.41
C ALA A 251 36.00 21.76 -13.10
N ARG A 252 36.24 21.34 -14.35
CA ARG A 252 35.32 20.43 -15.07
C ARG A 252 35.26 19.07 -14.39
N VAL A 253 36.38 18.52 -13.95
CA VAL A 253 36.40 17.25 -13.20
C VAL A 253 35.61 17.37 -11.90
N MET A 254 35.77 18.47 -11.16
CA MET A 254 34.99 18.74 -9.94
C MET A 254 33.48 18.82 -10.21
N PHE A 255 33.06 19.48 -11.30
CA PHE A 255 31.66 19.51 -11.71
C PHE A 255 31.11 18.14 -12.10
N VAL A 256 31.89 17.33 -12.84
CA VAL A 256 31.47 15.99 -13.24
C VAL A 256 31.30 15.10 -12.00
N ILE A 257 32.32 15.03 -11.14
CA ILE A 257 32.29 14.18 -9.95
C ILE A 257 31.21 14.66 -8.97
N GLY A 258 31.17 15.96 -8.69
CA GLY A 258 30.15 16.53 -7.81
C GLY A 258 28.74 16.38 -8.39
N GLY A 259 28.56 16.48 -9.70
CA GLY A 259 27.27 16.27 -10.37
C GLY A 259 26.80 14.82 -10.29
N LEU A 260 27.68 13.87 -10.57
CA LEU A 260 27.39 12.43 -10.46
C LEU A 260 27.08 12.01 -9.02
N LEU A 261 27.89 12.47 -8.06
CA LEU A 261 27.65 12.21 -6.64
C LEU A 261 26.31 12.80 -6.20
N TRP A 262 26.03 14.05 -6.55
CA TRP A 262 24.75 14.68 -6.22
C TRP A 262 23.58 13.87 -6.77
N PHE A 263 23.59 13.56 -8.07
CA PHE A 263 22.49 12.85 -8.70
C PHE A 263 22.28 11.46 -8.07
N TYR A 264 23.35 10.68 -7.92
CA TYR A 264 23.28 9.35 -7.30
C TYR A 264 22.69 9.41 -5.89
N PHE A 265 23.27 10.24 -5.01
CA PHE A 265 22.84 10.30 -3.61
C PHE A 265 21.46 10.95 -3.44
N ALA A 266 21.10 11.90 -4.31
CA ALA A 266 19.77 12.49 -4.32
C ALA A 266 18.73 11.43 -4.70
N VAL A 267 18.95 10.64 -5.76
CA VAL A 267 18.06 9.55 -6.16
C VAL A 267 17.92 8.51 -5.05
N THR A 268 19.03 8.05 -4.45
CA THR A 268 18.96 7.05 -3.37
C THR A 268 18.28 7.59 -2.11
N SER A 269 18.43 8.89 -1.81
CA SER A 269 17.83 9.54 -0.64
C SER A 269 16.30 9.62 -0.71
N ILE A 270 15.69 9.53 -1.90
CA ILE A 270 14.22 9.61 -2.08
C ILE A 270 13.49 8.61 -1.20
N THR A 271 14.01 7.37 -1.09
CA THR A 271 13.42 6.33 -0.23
C THR A 271 13.44 6.73 1.25
N THR A 272 14.52 7.36 1.70
CA THR A 272 14.69 7.86 3.08
C THR A 272 13.79 9.06 3.34
N ILE A 273 13.63 9.96 2.36
CA ILE A 273 12.70 11.08 2.46
C ILE A 273 11.26 10.58 2.53
N HIS A 274 10.86 9.63 1.67
CA HIS A 274 9.54 9.02 1.75
C HIS A 274 9.31 8.36 3.09
N ARG A 275 10.28 7.62 3.65
CA ARG A 275 10.17 7.04 4.99
C ARG A 275 9.96 8.10 6.08
N TRP A 276 10.66 9.24 6.02
CA TRP A 276 10.39 10.36 6.93
C TRP A 276 8.98 10.94 6.77
N ILE A 277 8.50 11.10 5.53
CA ILE A 277 7.13 11.56 5.23
C ILE A 277 6.12 10.58 5.82
N TYR A 278 6.23 9.28 5.50
CA TYR A 278 5.33 8.27 6.04
C TYR A 278 5.36 8.22 7.57
N ARG A 279 6.54 8.29 8.19
CA ARG A 279 6.66 8.31 9.65
C ARG A 279 5.98 9.52 10.26
N ARG A 280 6.08 10.70 9.64
CA ARG A 280 5.48 11.95 10.13
C ARG A 280 3.97 11.97 9.98
N TYR A 281 3.45 11.43 8.89
CA TYR A 281 2.03 11.47 8.54
C TYR A 281 1.29 10.16 8.86
N LEU A 282 1.92 9.26 9.61
CA LEU A 282 1.29 8.00 10.00
C LEU A 282 0.15 8.29 11.00
N PRO A 283 -1.09 7.88 10.70
CA PRO A 283 -2.18 8.01 11.65
C PRO A 283 -1.92 7.20 12.92
N GLU A 284 -2.11 7.82 14.08
CA GLU A 284 -1.99 7.16 15.40
C GLU A 284 -2.81 5.86 15.52
N PRO A 285 -4.04 5.75 14.96
CA PRO A 285 -4.78 4.48 14.90
C PRO A 285 -4.00 3.26 14.38
N LEU A 286 -3.07 3.46 13.43
CA LEU A 286 -2.27 2.38 12.86
C LEU A 286 -1.14 1.91 13.79
N LEU A 287 -0.87 2.66 14.86
CA LEU A 287 0.10 2.33 15.91
C LEU A 287 -0.56 1.69 17.14
N SER A 288 -1.87 1.44 17.09
CA SER A 288 -2.56 0.74 18.17
C SER A 288 -2.04 -0.70 18.32
N PRO A 289 -2.06 -1.28 19.52
CA PRO A 289 -1.74 -2.69 19.71
C PRO A 289 -2.63 -3.59 18.86
N VAL A 290 -2.01 -4.58 18.23
CA VAL A 290 -2.64 -5.53 17.33
C VAL A 290 -2.41 -6.94 17.83
N ARG A 291 -3.37 -7.83 17.60
CA ARG A 291 -3.26 -9.26 17.81
C ARG A 291 -3.48 -9.95 16.48
N LEU A 292 -2.50 -10.74 16.04
CA LEU A 292 -2.59 -11.60 14.87
C LEU A 292 -2.78 -13.04 15.32
N THR A 293 -3.80 -13.70 14.78
CA THR A 293 -3.98 -15.14 14.86
C THR A 293 -3.89 -15.72 13.46
N ILE A 294 -3.11 -16.79 13.29
CA ILE A 294 -3.05 -17.56 12.03
C ILE A 294 -3.59 -18.96 12.27
N MET A 295 -4.29 -19.50 11.27
CA MET A 295 -4.81 -20.86 11.25
C MET A 295 -4.73 -21.40 9.81
N PRO A 296 -4.84 -22.71 9.58
CA PRO A 296 -4.76 -23.27 8.24
C PRO A 296 -5.79 -22.68 7.26
N GLN A 297 -6.96 -22.24 7.75
CA GLN A 297 -8.04 -21.69 6.93
C GLN A 297 -7.86 -20.20 6.60
N GLY A 298 -7.14 -19.45 7.43
CA GLY A 298 -7.01 -18.01 7.26
C GLY A 298 -6.33 -17.31 8.44
N TYR A 299 -6.48 -16.00 8.50
CA TYR A 299 -5.90 -15.18 9.55
C TYR A 299 -6.92 -14.19 10.12
N VAL A 300 -6.67 -13.79 11.38
CA VAL A 300 -7.48 -12.79 12.07
C VAL A 300 -6.55 -11.74 12.68
N LEU A 301 -6.70 -10.51 12.22
CA LEU A 301 -6.01 -9.33 12.72
C LEU A 301 -6.96 -8.49 13.57
N ARG A 302 -6.61 -8.23 14.82
CA ARG A 302 -7.49 -7.53 15.78
C ARG A 302 -6.77 -6.36 16.41
N SER A 303 -7.40 -5.20 16.44
CA SER A 303 -7.00 -4.04 17.23
C SER A 303 -8.21 -3.53 18.02
N SER A 304 -8.02 -2.51 18.85
CA SER A 304 -9.15 -1.82 19.51
C SER A 304 -10.07 -1.09 18.52
N LEU A 305 -9.63 -0.89 17.27
CA LEU A 305 -10.31 -0.04 16.30
C LEU A 305 -10.90 -0.81 15.11
N ALA A 306 -10.36 -2.00 14.81
CA ALA A 306 -10.80 -2.82 13.70
C ALA A 306 -10.43 -4.29 13.89
N THR A 307 -11.24 -5.13 13.26
CA THR A 307 -10.99 -6.56 13.03
C THR A 307 -10.95 -6.81 11.55
N HIS A 308 -9.96 -7.55 11.11
CA HIS A 308 -9.93 -8.09 9.77
C HIS A 308 -9.73 -9.59 9.84
N CYS A 309 -10.71 -10.35 9.35
CA CYS A 309 -10.69 -11.79 9.23
C CYS A 309 -10.73 -12.12 7.75
N ASP A 310 -9.81 -12.95 7.29
CA ASP A 310 -9.68 -13.24 5.88
C ASP A 310 -9.10 -14.63 5.64
N ASP A 311 -9.40 -15.19 4.48
CA ASP A 311 -8.78 -16.44 4.03
C ASP A 311 -7.40 -16.17 3.41
N TRP A 312 -6.63 -17.25 3.21
CA TRP A 312 -5.32 -17.15 2.57
C TRP A 312 -5.41 -16.92 1.05
N ASN A 313 -6.54 -17.26 0.43
CA ASN A 313 -6.74 -17.15 -1.01
C ASN A 313 -6.84 -15.68 -1.48
N ASN A 314 -7.33 -14.80 -0.61
CA ASN A 314 -7.45 -13.37 -0.88
C ASN A 314 -6.12 -12.60 -0.80
N LEU A 315 -5.04 -13.23 -0.32
CA LEU A 315 -3.71 -12.62 -0.28
C LEU A 315 -2.93 -12.87 -1.57
N ALA A 316 -2.33 -11.81 -2.11
CA ALA A 316 -1.45 -11.92 -3.26
C ALA A 316 -0.06 -12.47 -2.91
N LEU A 317 0.42 -12.22 -1.69
CA LEU A 317 1.70 -12.75 -1.22
C LEU A 317 1.79 -12.70 0.31
N VAL A 318 2.32 -13.76 0.91
CA VAL A 318 2.89 -13.72 2.26
C VAL A 318 4.41 -13.65 2.13
N VAL A 319 5.03 -12.60 2.67
CA VAL A 319 6.47 -12.36 2.51
C VAL A 319 7.12 -12.10 3.86
N GLU A 320 8.35 -12.58 4.02
CA GLU A 320 9.18 -12.30 5.18
C GLU A 320 10.54 -11.70 4.83
N ASN A 321 11.16 -11.08 5.83
CA ASN A 321 12.58 -10.76 5.85
C ASN A 321 13.16 -11.00 7.26
N LYS A 322 14.34 -10.45 7.53
CA LYS A 322 15.02 -10.62 8.84
C LYS A 322 14.29 -9.93 10.01
N GLU A 323 13.37 -9.01 9.75
CA GLU A 323 12.67 -8.22 10.77
C GLU A 323 11.15 -8.37 10.77
N PHE A 324 10.54 -8.73 9.64
CA PHE A 324 9.10 -8.65 9.44
C PHE A 324 8.56 -9.88 8.72
N LEU A 325 7.35 -10.25 9.08
CA LEU A 325 6.42 -11.04 8.26
C LEU A 325 5.29 -10.09 7.85
N ALA A 326 4.89 -10.09 6.58
CA ALA A 326 3.76 -9.27 6.14
C ALA A 326 2.89 -9.95 5.10
N PHE A 327 1.61 -9.57 5.14
CA PHE A 327 0.56 -10.10 4.29
C PHE A 327 0.19 -9.03 3.27
N ARG A 328 0.48 -9.30 2.01
CA ARG A 328 0.26 -8.38 0.90
C ARG A 328 -1.06 -8.70 0.21
N THR A 329 -1.94 -7.71 0.16
CA THR A 329 -3.21 -7.78 -0.56
C THR A 329 -3.00 -7.60 -2.07
N SER A 330 -4.01 -7.95 -2.86
CA SER A 330 -3.98 -7.87 -4.33
C SER A 330 -3.77 -6.46 -4.88
N ASP A 331 -4.15 -5.42 -4.13
CA ASP A 331 -3.88 -4.01 -4.43
C ASP A 331 -2.43 -3.56 -4.11
N ARG A 332 -1.53 -4.51 -3.81
CA ARG A 332 -0.13 -4.30 -3.35
C ARG A 332 0.00 -3.61 -1.99
N GLY A 333 -1.09 -3.37 -1.29
CA GLY A 333 -1.08 -2.94 0.10
C GLY A 333 -0.60 -4.06 1.03
N TYR A 334 -0.21 -3.70 2.25
CA TYR A 334 0.00 -4.67 3.32
C TYR A 334 -1.14 -4.54 4.33
N CYS A 335 -1.88 -5.62 4.58
CA CYS A 335 -2.94 -5.65 5.59
C CYS A 335 -2.40 -6.00 6.99
N CYS A 336 -1.31 -6.77 7.06
CA CYS A 336 -0.63 -7.12 8.29
C CYS A 336 0.90 -6.95 8.12
N ILE A 337 1.55 -6.38 9.13
CA ILE A 337 3.02 -6.25 9.24
C ILE A 337 3.39 -6.68 10.66
N LEU A 338 3.78 -7.94 10.85
CA LEU A 338 4.22 -8.49 12.12
C LEU A 338 5.75 -8.33 12.25
N PRO A 339 6.25 -7.55 13.22
CA PRO A 339 7.68 -7.50 13.49
C PRO A 339 8.10 -8.77 14.24
N LYS A 340 9.10 -9.51 13.73
CA LYS A 340 9.62 -10.76 14.31
C LYS A 340 10.07 -10.58 15.77
N ARG A 341 10.50 -9.39 16.18
CA ARG A 341 10.83 -9.05 17.58
C ARG A 341 9.65 -9.17 18.56
N ALA A 342 8.41 -9.22 18.07
CA ALA A 342 7.25 -9.47 18.91
C ALA A 342 7.18 -10.92 19.39
N LEU A 343 7.92 -11.83 18.76
CA LEU A 343 8.04 -13.22 19.17
C LEU A 343 9.30 -13.37 20.03
N PRO A 344 9.19 -13.92 21.25
CA PRO A 344 10.27 -13.87 22.25
C PRO A 344 11.51 -14.70 21.87
N HIS A 345 11.40 -15.62 20.92
CA HIS A 345 12.51 -16.47 20.49
C HIS A 345 12.63 -16.48 18.96
N PRO A 346 13.83 -16.22 18.38
CA PRO A 346 14.01 -16.24 16.93
C PRO A 346 13.53 -17.54 16.25
N PRO A 347 13.79 -18.76 16.80
CA PRO A 347 13.26 -19.99 16.20
C PRO A 347 11.73 -20.07 16.19
N LEU A 348 11.05 -19.44 17.16
CA LEU A 348 9.59 -19.35 17.16
C LEU A 348 9.09 -18.32 16.15
N ALA A 349 9.86 -17.25 15.92
CA ALA A 349 9.55 -16.25 14.91
C ALA A 349 9.63 -16.82 13.50
N ASP A 350 10.68 -17.60 13.23
CA ASP A 350 10.87 -18.27 11.96
C ASP A 350 9.83 -19.37 11.77
N LYS A 351 9.58 -20.21 12.79
CA LYS A 351 8.51 -21.20 12.73
C LYS A 351 7.13 -20.59 12.45
N PHE A 352 6.79 -19.48 13.12
CA PHE A 352 5.50 -18.82 12.90
C PHE A 352 5.38 -18.26 11.48
N ALA A 353 6.48 -17.74 10.92
CA ALA A 353 6.52 -17.28 9.54
C ALA A 353 6.43 -18.44 8.55
N ASP A 354 7.15 -19.54 8.79
CA ASP A 354 7.09 -20.78 8.00
C ASP A 354 5.67 -21.35 8.00
N ASP A 355 5.01 -21.41 9.16
CA ASP A 355 3.62 -21.88 9.28
C ASP A 355 2.67 -20.99 8.46
N ALA A 356 2.81 -19.66 8.54
CA ALA A 356 1.99 -18.72 7.78
C ALA A 356 2.21 -18.82 6.26
N ILE A 357 3.47 -18.94 5.82
CA ILE A 357 3.82 -19.12 4.40
C ILE A 357 3.28 -20.47 3.92
N GLY A 358 3.48 -21.55 4.69
CA GLY A 358 3.00 -22.89 4.34
C GLY A 358 1.48 -22.97 4.21
N TYR A 359 0.73 -22.32 5.11
CA TYR A 359 -0.73 -22.23 4.98
C TYR A 359 -1.16 -21.46 3.73
N TRP A 360 -0.48 -20.35 3.43
CA TRP A 360 -0.76 -19.59 2.21
C TRP A 360 -0.43 -20.38 0.94
N GLU A 361 0.73 -21.03 0.87
CA GLU A 361 1.11 -21.86 -0.28
C GLU A 361 0.15 -23.03 -0.50
N ALA A 362 -0.26 -23.71 0.57
CA ALA A 362 -1.24 -24.80 0.51
C ALA A 362 -2.59 -24.31 -0.05
N ALA A 363 -3.05 -23.12 0.37
CA ALA A 363 -4.29 -22.54 -0.12
C ALA A 363 -4.18 -22.19 -1.63
N GLN A 364 -3.07 -21.60 -2.06
CA GLN A 364 -2.84 -21.29 -3.48
C GLN A 364 -2.80 -22.55 -4.37
N GLN A 365 -2.21 -23.64 -3.88
CA GLN A 365 -2.18 -24.93 -4.60
C GLN A 365 -3.58 -25.54 -4.73
N SER A 366 -4.43 -25.43 -3.69
CA SER A 366 -5.80 -25.94 -3.74
C SER A 366 -6.66 -25.24 -4.78
N ASN A 367 -6.47 -23.93 -5.00
CA ASN A 367 -7.14 -23.19 -6.06
C ASN A 367 -6.66 -23.57 -7.46
N GLN A 368 -5.37 -23.91 -7.63
CA GLN A 368 -4.82 -24.36 -8.91
C GLN A 368 -5.20 -25.81 -9.24
N ALA A 369 -5.50 -26.63 -8.24
CA ALA A 369 -5.92 -28.02 -8.40
C ALA A 369 -7.39 -28.20 -8.81
N THR A 370 -8.14 -27.11 -9.00
CA THR A 370 -9.53 -27.16 -9.48
C THR A 370 -9.68 -26.64 -10.92
N PRO A 371 -9.16 -27.31 -11.96
CA PRO A 371 -9.69 -27.23 -13.31
C PRO A 371 -10.64 -28.43 -13.57
N ASP A 372 -11.91 -28.13 -13.85
CA ASP A 372 -12.93 -28.98 -14.52
C ASP A 372 -12.58 -30.48 -14.69
N ASP A 373 -12.75 -31.29 -13.66
CA ASP A 373 -12.75 -32.76 -13.82
C ASP A 373 -13.81 -33.41 -12.92
N ASP A 374 -15.07 -33.03 -13.15
CA ASP A 374 -16.24 -33.83 -12.77
C ASP A 374 -17.42 -33.49 -13.70
N SER A 375 -17.38 -34.07 -14.90
CA SER A 375 -18.59 -34.37 -15.67
C SER A 375 -18.63 -35.87 -15.90
N PRO A 376 -19.22 -36.66 -14.98
CA PRO A 376 -19.58 -38.02 -15.28
C PRO A 376 -20.89 -38.02 -16.06
N ASP A 377 -20.82 -38.52 -17.29
CA ASP A 377 -21.87 -39.17 -18.07
C ASP A 377 -23.32 -38.68 -17.92
N ASN A 378 -23.84 -38.10 -19.02
CA ASN A 378 -25.21 -38.41 -19.41
C ASN A 378 -25.28 -38.74 -20.90
N HIS A 379 -24.89 -39.98 -21.22
CA HIS A 379 -25.41 -40.70 -22.38
C HIS A 379 -26.93 -40.83 -22.21
N THR A 380 -27.69 -39.90 -22.78
CA THR A 380 -29.08 -40.15 -23.14
C THR A 380 -29.16 -40.38 -24.63
N ASP A 381 -29.23 -41.67 -24.98
CA ASP A 381 -29.75 -42.16 -26.26
C ASP A 381 -31.08 -41.47 -26.58
N HIS A 382 -31.13 -40.79 -27.71
CA HIS A 382 -32.37 -40.38 -28.34
C HIS A 382 -33.05 -41.61 -28.98
N PRO A 383 -34.32 -41.91 -28.68
CA PRO A 383 -35.14 -42.66 -29.61
C PRO A 383 -35.85 -41.68 -30.56
N ASP A 384 -35.52 -41.77 -31.84
CA ASP A 384 -36.26 -41.12 -32.94
C ASP A 384 -37.72 -41.63 -32.98
N PRO A 385 -38.72 -40.75 -33.20
CA PRO A 385 -40.00 -41.15 -33.70
C PRO A 385 -40.11 -40.75 -35.18
N ILE A 386 -39.98 -41.71 -36.10
CA ILE A 386 -40.51 -41.56 -37.46
C ILE A 386 -41.56 -42.64 -37.74
N SER A 387 -42.76 -42.10 -37.96
CA SER A 387 -43.99 -42.67 -38.48
C SER A 387 -43.81 -43.56 -39.72
N HIS A 388 -44.49 -44.71 -39.72
CA HIS A 388 -45.12 -45.28 -40.90
C HIS A 388 -46.62 -45.44 -40.64
N ALA A 389 -47.42 -44.52 -41.20
CA ALA A 389 -48.72 -44.77 -41.81
C ALA A 389 -49.06 -43.58 -42.71
#